data_AF-A0A1G1YCV9-F1
#
_entry.id   AF-A0A1G1YCV9-F1
#
_cell.length_a   1.000
_cell.length_b   1.000
_cell.length_c   1.000
_cell.angle_alpha   90.00
_cell.angle_beta   90.00
_cell.angle_gamma   90.00
#
_symmetry.space_group_name_H-M   'P 1'
#
loop_
_entity.id
_entity.type
_entity.pdbx_description
1 polymer ?
#
loop_
_entity_poly.entity_id
_entity_poly.type
_entity_poly.pdbx_seq_one_letter_code
_entity_poly.pdbx_strand_id
1 'polypeptide(L)'
;MKIEKLRVTSGWGLQADGRWGIKGFNKAGNPLGLFEVEAYGSIVFDRRGSLVSLACPPAGPSITDPCNDVYYIGFDNNRYIFRRVVLGAETYWDGPFTSWYPGASIAAITPTEMSQYKISGNVLIRPGTWLVKIATDSKVYAVGADRKSLRLVATDSSSKLAAALYGTDWQSPVRVATIPDLIFPLFTMGADWVALNKHLDGTLIRYASSTDVYLIDFGKKRLVTDSGFSTNRYDLDSIVRNVDPRIFIYPNGAAVTGYEPRLSTPSGPIPNAPAEGYCGDGTANSVQEDCDGSDGVTQGYLCTDQCRLRPSVPVYGNGVP
;
A
#
# COMPACT_ATOMS: atom_id res chain seq x y z
N MET A 1 -1.73 -24.68 8.26
CA MET A 1 -1.00 -25.96 8.34
C MET A 1 -1.25 -26.72 7.05
N LYS A 2 -0.23 -26.96 6.23
CA LYS A 2 -0.35 -27.78 5.02
C LYS A 2 0.39 -29.09 5.29
N ILE A 3 -0.32 -30.21 5.23
CA ILE A 3 0.29 -31.54 5.39
C ILE A 3 0.82 -31.95 4.02
N GLU A 4 2.14 -32.04 3.88
CA GLU A 4 2.79 -32.34 2.59
C GLU A 4 2.95 -33.84 2.37
N LYS A 5 3.07 -34.61 3.45
CA LYS A 5 3.23 -36.06 3.41
C LYS A 5 2.72 -36.70 4.69
N LEU A 6 1.84 -37.69 4.55
CA LEU A 6 1.44 -38.58 5.63
C LEU A 6 2.14 -39.92 5.41
N ARG A 7 3.02 -40.32 6.34
CA ARG A 7 3.61 -41.66 6.31
C ARG A 7 2.87 -42.52 7.34
N VAL A 8 2.38 -43.66 6.89
CA VAL A 8 1.77 -44.66 7.77
C VAL A 8 2.65 -45.89 7.75
N THR A 9 3.15 -46.28 8.92
CA THR A 9 3.95 -47.51 9.10
C THR A 9 3.14 -48.49 9.91
N SER A 10 2.76 -49.62 9.31
CA SER A 10 2.16 -50.74 10.00
C SER A 10 3.04 -51.97 9.87
N GLY A 11 3.19 -52.75 10.94
CA GLY A 11 3.95 -54.01 10.92
C GLY A 11 3.32 -55.12 10.08
N TRP A 12 2.13 -54.89 9.53
CA TRP A 12 1.40 -55.79 8.63
C TRP A 12 0.80 -54.97 7.48
N GLY A 13 0.84 -55.53 6.26
CA GLY A 13 0.68 -54.81 4.99
C GLY A 13 -0.56 -53.90 4.88
N LEU A 14 -0.33 -52.68 4.41
CA LEU A 14 -1.37 -51.74 3.98
C LEU A 14 -1.88 -52.15 2.58
N GLN A 15 -3.17 -52.47 2.46
CA GLN A 15 -3.81 -52.66 1.15
C GLN A 15 -4.35 -51.30 0.66
N ALA A 16 -3.80 -50.83 -0.47
CA ALA A 16 -4.08 -49.52 -1.05
C ALA A 16 -5.16 -49.61 -2.14
N ASP A 17 -6.42 -49.81 -1.76
CA ASP A 17 -7.54 -49.86 -2.74
C ASP A 17 -8.70 -48.90 -2.45
N GLY A 18 -8.50 -47.90 -1.59
CA GLY A 18 -9.40 -46.74 -1.50
C GLY A 18 -10.84 -47.06 -1.04
N ARG A 19 -11.09 -48.26 -0.51
CA ARG A 19 -12.35 -48.64 0.12
C ARG A 19 -12.07 -49.03 1.56
N TRP A 20 -12.62 -48.28 2.50
CA TRP A 20 -12.61 -48.65 3.92
C TRP A 20 -13.46 -49.92 4.10
N GLY A 21 -12.82 -51.08 3.92
CA GLY A 21 -13.42 -52.38 4.17
C GLY A 21 -13.35 -52.71 5.66
N ILE A 22 -14.52 -52.84 6.29
CA ILE A 22 -14.76 -53.37 7.65
C ILE A 22 -14.38 -54.85 7.81
N LYS A 23 -13.35 -55.35 7.13
CA LYS A 23 -12.88 -56.75 7.24
C LYS A 23 -11.37 -56.84 7.42
N GLY A 24 -10.90 -56.27 8.51
CA GLY A 24 -9.61 -56.58 9.13
C GLY A 24 -9.81 -57.05 10.56
N PHE A 25 -10.49 -58.18 10.76
CA PHE A 25 -10.73 -58.72 12.09
C PHE A 25 -9.59 -59.65 12.53
N ASN A 26 -8.92 -59.29 13.63
CA ASN A 26 -8.44 -60.27 14.61
C ASN A 26 -9.66 -60.71 15.45
N LYS A 27 -9.88 -62.02 15.58
CA LYS A 27 -11.01 -62.64 16.29
C LYS A 27 -10.85 -62.71 17.82
N ALA A 28 -9.84 -62.07 18.40
CA ALA A 28 -9.58 -62.01 19.83
C ALA A 28 -9.27 -60.56 20.22
N GLY A 29 -10.06 -59.96 21.10
CA GLY A 29 -10.05 -58.54 21.47
C GLY A 29 -8.78 -58.01 22.17
N ASN A 30 -7.59 -58.36 21.67
CA ASN A 30 -6.33 -57.76 22.05
C ASN A 30 -6.10 -56.50 21.18
N PRO A 31 -5.67 -55.37 21.78
CA PRO A 31 -5.33 -54.18 21.01
C PRO A 31 -4.24 -54.50 19.97
N LEU A 32 -4.54 -54.21 18.69
CA LEU A 32 -3.64 -54.42 17.57
C LEU A 32 -2.56 -53.33 17.52
N GLY A 33 -1.53 -53.47 18.35
CA GLY A 33 -0.28 -52.71 18.26
C GLY A 33 -0.38 -51.19 18.47
N LEU A 34 0.78 -50.54 18.58
CA LEU A 34 0.91 -49.08 18.55
C LEU A 34 0.83 -48.60 17.10
N PHE A 35 -0.03 -47.62 16.85
CA PHE A 35 -0.11 -46.89 15.59
C PHE A 35 0.65 -45.58 15.75
N GLU A 36 1.78 -45.45 15.08
CA GLU A 36 2.63 -44.26 15.13
C GLU A 36 2.41 -43.43 13.85
N VAL A 37 1.91 -42.21 14.02
CA VAL A 37 1.70 -41.25 12.93
C VAL A 37 2.78 -40.20 12.99
N GLU A 38 3.70 -40.23 12.03
CA GLU A 38 4.61 -39.11 11.79
C GLU A 38 4.02 -38.21 10.70
N ALA A 39 3.55 -37.02 11.11
CA ALA A 39 3.11 -35.99 10.19
C ALA A 39 4.25 -34.97 9.99
N TYR A 40 4.76 -34.88 8.76
CA TYR A 40 5.69 -33.83 8.38
C TYR A 40 4.88 -32.64 7.83
N GLY A 41 4.82 -31.57 8.62
CA GLY A 41 4.13 -30.34 8.25
C GLY A 41 5.03 -29.13 8.46
N SER A 42 5.24 -28.34 7.40
CA SER A 42 5.81 -27.00 7.53
C SER A 42 4.69 -26.04 7.94
N ILE A 43 4.88 -25.29 9.02
CA ILE A 43 3.98 -24.18 9.34
C ILE A 43 4.31 -23.04 8.35
N VAL A 44 3.62 -23.02 7.22
CA VAL A 44 3.65 -21.86 6.32
C VAL A 44 2.70 -20.82 6.89
N PHE A 45 3.26 -19.77 7.49
CA PHE A 45 2.50 -18.58 7.86
C PHE A 45 2.25 -17.77 6.60
N ASP A 46 0.99 -17.47 6.30
CA ASP A 46 0.69 -16.48 5.27
C ASP A 46 1.05 -15.08 5.81
N ARG A 47 2.17 -14.54 5.35
CA ARG A 47 2.67 -13.23 5.77
C ARG A 47 2.23 -12.11 4.83
N ARG A 48 1.48 -12.39 3.76
CA ARG A 48 1.07 -11.35 2.80
C ARG A 48 0.36 -10.19 3.51
N GLY A 49 0.77 -8.96 3.21
CA GLY A 49 0.27 -7.75 3.85
C GLY A 49 0.85 -7.45 5.24
N SER A 50 1.79 -8.25 5.74
CA SER A 50 2.34 -8.11 7.09
C SER A 50 3.70 -7.42 7.12
N LEU A 51 4.03 -6.86 8.30
CA LEU A 51 5.37 -6.38 8.64
C LEU A 51 6.16 -7.48 9.32
N VAL A 52 7.40 -7.68 8.89
CA VAL A 52 8.31 -8.66 9.50
C VAL A 52 9.71 -8.09 9.72
N SER A 53 10.41 -8.63 10.71
CA SER A 53 11.85 -8.43 10.94
C SER A 53 12.46 -9.73 11.47
N LEU A 54 13.79 -9.81 11.55
CA LEU A 54 14.41 -10.92 12.27
C LEU A 54 14.20 -10.73 13.79
N ALA A 55 14.16 -11.84 14.52
CA ALA A 55 14.17 -11.78 15.98
C ALA A 55 15.47 -11.14 16.49
N CYS A 56 15.36 -10.13 17.35
CA CYS A 56 16.52 -9.48 17.93
C CYS A 56 17.14 -10.31 19.07
N PRO A 57 18.46 -10.19 19.31
CA PRO A 57 19.11 -10.81 20.45
C PRO A 57 18.48 -10.36 21.78
N PRO A 58 18.34 -11.25 22.79
CA PRO A 58 17.79 -10.90 24.10
C PRO A 58 18.58 -9.83 24.85
N ALA A 59 19.88 -9.71 24.56
CA ALA A 59 20.76 -8.70 25.14
C ALA A 59 20.51 -7.27 24.59
N GLY A 60 19.59 -7.13 23.62
CA GLY A 60 19.38 -5.90 22.86
C GLY A 60 20.26 -5.88 21.60
N PRO A 61 19.70 -5.48 20.44
CA PRO A 61 20.48 -5.35 19.22
C PRO A 61 21.35 -4.09 19.21
N SER A 62 22.49 -4.13 18.53
CA SER A 62 23.16 -2.90 18.12
C SER A 62 22.30 -2.15 17.09
N ILE A 63 22.52 -0.85 16.89
CA ILE A 63 21.77 -0.05 15.89
C ILE A 63 21.94 -0.55 14.44
N THR A 64 23.03 -1.29 14.18
CA THR A 64 23.37 -1.88 12.88
C THR A 64 22.94 -3.34 12.75
N ASP A 65 22.35 -3.93 13.79
CA ASP A 65 21.89 -5.31 13.75
C ASP A 65 20.78 -5.47 12.68
N PRO A 66 20.87 -6.49 11.79
CA PRO A 66 19.85 -6.77 10.79
C PRO A 66 18.44 -6.99 11.35
N CYS A 67 18.28 -7.35 12.62
CA CYS A 67 16.96 -7.52 13.24
C CYS A 67 16.17 -6.22 13.35
N ASN A 68 16.85 -5.06 13.30
CA ASN A 68 16.19 -3.76 13.26
C ASN A 68 15.57 -3.46 11.88
N ASP A 69 15.96 -4.19 10.83
CA ASP A 69 15.44 -3.96 9.48
C ASP A 69 14.01 -4.47 9.37
N VAL A 70 13.13 -3.58 8.94
CA VAL A 70 11.71 -3.86 8.77
C VAL A 70 11.42 -4.10 7.30
N TYR A 71 10.63 -5.15 7.04
CA TYR A 71 10.18 -5.53 5.72
C TYR A 71 8.67 -5.61 5.67
N TYR A 72 8.08 -5.15 4.56
CA TYR A 72 6.71 -5.45 4.18
C TYR A 72 6.68 -6.68 3.29
N ILE A 73 5.87 -7.69 3.62
CA ILE A 73 5.63 -8.83 2.74
C ILE A 73 4.46 -8.49 1.81
N GLY A 74 4.75 -8.33 0.53
CA GLY A 74 3.76 -8.08 -0.52
C GLY A 74 2.87 -9.29 -0.80
N PHE A 75 1.79 -9.04 -1.53
CA PHE A 75 0.84 -10.09 -1.91
C PHE A 75 1.35 -10.99 -3.05
N ASP A 76 2.45 -10.59 -3.67
CA ASP A 76 3.29 -11.37 -4.57
C ASP A 76 4.29 -12.28 -3.84
N ASN A 77 4.20 -12.36 -2.51
CA ASN A 77 5.11 -13.13 -1.66
C ASN A 77 6.58 -12.67 -1.71
N ASN A 78 6.80 -11.42 -2.11
CA ASN A 78 8.10 -10.77 -2.04
C ASN A 78 8.20 -9.88 -0.81
N ARG A 79 9.41 -9.59 -0.36
CA ARG A 79 9.66 -8.61 0.70
C ARG A 79 10.18 -7.29 0.13
N TYR A 80 9.68 -6.21 0.70
CA TYR A 80 10.05 -4.84 0.38
C TYR A 80 10.65 -4.18 1.61
N ILE A 81 11.83 -3.58 1.47
CA ILE A 81 12.57 -3.02 2.60
C ILE A 81 12.11 -1.61 2.93
N PHE A 82 11.82 -1.33 4.20
CA PHE A 82 11.80 0.03 4.71
C PHE A 82 13.24 0.44 4.98
N ARG A 83 13.86 1.17 4.04
CA ARG A 83 15.27 1.53 4.19
C ARG A 83 15.44 2.48 5.37
N ARG A 84 16.08 1.98 6.43
CA ARG A 84 16.59 2.74 7.56
C ARG A 84 17.94 3.36 7.21
N VAL A 85 18.24 4.52 7.76
CA VAL A 85 19.58 5.13 7.71
C VAL A 85 20.06 5.40 9.11
N VAL A 86 21.26 4.91 9.45
CA VAL A 86 21.92 5.22 10.71
C VAL A 86 22.58 6.60 10.59
N LEU A 87 22.20 7.54 11.46
CA LEU A 87 22.63 8.95 11.45
C LEU A 87 23.67 9.26 12.54
N GLY A 88 24.31 8.23 13.11
CA GLY A 88 25.29 8.36 14.19
C GLY A 88 25.36 7.08 15.02
N ALA A 89 25.98 7.14 16.21
CA ALA A 89 26.15 5.96 17.06
C ALA A 89 24.82 5.42 17.64
N GLU A 90 23.83 6.28 17.85
CA GLU A 90 22.59 5.93 18.58
C GLU A 90 21.30 6.45 17.92
N THR A 91 21.39 7.06 16.73
CA THR A 91 20.22 7.62 16.04
C THR A 91 20.08 7.02 14.67
N TYR A 92 18.84 6.69 14.29
CA TYR A 92 18.50 6.28 12.95
C TYR A 92 17.29 7.05 12.46
N TRP A 93 17.12 7.07 11.14
CA TRP A 93 15.98 7.62 10.45
C TRP A 93 15.22 6.49 9.76
N ASP A 94 13.92 6.40 10.05
CA ASP A 94 13.00 5.35 9.59
C ASP A 94 11.73 5.94 8.93
N GLY A 95 11.82 7.15 8.38
CA GLY A 95 10.69 7.87 7.78
C GLY A 95 9.77 7.06 6.85
N PRO A 96 10.26 6.15 5.99
CA PRO A 96 9.39 5.34 5.15
C PRO A 96 8.51 4.42 5.99
N PHE A 97 9.02 3.87 7.10
CA PHE A 97 8.24 3.01 7.99
C PHE A 97 7.17 3.82 8.73
N THR A 98 7.58 4.89 9.41
CA THR A 98 6.67 5.73 10.21
C THR A 98 5.60 6.42 9.37
N SER A 99 5.89 6.78 8.11
CA SER A 99 4.89 7.38 7.20
C SER A 99 3.73 6.44 6.80
N TRP A 100 3.94 5.12 6.85
CA TRP A 100 2.93 4.12 6.47
C TRP A 100 2.36 3.35 7.66
N TYR A 101 3.15 3.19 8.72
CA TYR A 101 2.88 2.30 9.85
C TYR A 101 3.21 2.98 11.19
N PRO A 102 2.59 4.13 11.51
CA PRO A 102 2.84 4.83 12.77
C PRO A 102 2.49 3.90 13.95
N GLY A 103 3.50 3.52 14.73
CA GLY A 103 3.33 2.67 15.92
C GLY A 103 2.90 1.21 15.65
N ALA A 104 3.05 0.70 14.43
CA ALA A 104 2.65 -0.67 14.13
C ALA A 104 3.59 -1.71 14.75
N SER A 105 3.02 -2.84 15.18
CA SER A 105 3.81 -4.00 15.63
C SER A 105 4.41 -4.75 14.44
N ILE A 106 5.62 -5.27 14.65
CA ILE A 106 6.38 -6.02 13.65
C ILE A 106 6.47 -7.49 14.09
N ALA A 107 6.20 -8.42 13.18
CA ALA A 107 6.32 -9.84 13.49
C ALA A 107 7.77 -10.30 13.35
N ALA A 108 8.36 -10.81 14.44
CA ALA A 108 9.67 -11.44 14.40
C ALA A 108 9.59 -12.80 13.69
N ILE A 109 10.50 -13.04 12.73
CA ILE A 109 10.60 -14.29 11.98
C ILE A 109 12.02 -14.85 11.99
N THR A 110 12.18 -16.12 11.61
CA THR A 110 13.49 -16.78 11.54
C THR A 110 14.23 -16.41 10.25
N PRO A 111 15.58 -16.52 10.20
CA PRO A 111 16.32 -16.35 8.95
C PRO A 111 15.88 -17.33 7.85
N THR A 112 15.52 -18.55 8.22
CA THR A 112 15.02 -19.58 7.30
C THR A 112 13.67 -19.21 6.70
N GLU A 113 12.76 -18.62 7.48
CA GLU A 113 11.50 -18.08 6.95
C GLU A 113 11.77 -16.85 6.08
N MET A 114 12.62 -15.93 6.54
CA MET A 114 12.90 -14.68 5.82
C MET A 114 13.54 -14.92 4.44
N SER A 115 14.37 -15.96 4.29
CA SER A 115 15.00 -16.31 3.01
C SER A 115 14.00 -16.83 1.96
N GLN A 116 12.78 -17.21 2.37
CA GLN A 116 11.71 -17.63 1.44
C GLN A 116 11.10 -16.45 0.68
N TYR A 117 11.25 -15.21 1.19
CA TYR A 117 10.74 -14.01 0.54
C TYR A 117 11.86 -13.31 -0.23
N LYS A 118 11.73 -13.24 -1.56
CA LYS A 118 12.67 -12.51 -2.42
C LYS A 118 12.58 -11.01 -2.14
N ILE A 119 13.73 -10.33 -2.06
CA ILE A 119 13.78 -8.87 -1.99
C ILE A 119 13.42 -8.31 -3.38
N SER A 120 12.40 -7.46 -3.45
CA SER A 120 11.88 -6.95 -4.74
C SER A 120 11.76 -5.42 -4.82
N GLY A 121 12.19 -4.69 -3.79
CA GLY A 121 12.28 -3.23 -3.87
C GLY A 121 12.28 -2.55 -2.50
N ASN A 122 12.23 -1.21 -2.54
CA ASN A 122 12.10 -0.38 -1.35
C ASN A 122 10.63 0.03 -1.13
N VAL A 123 10.28 0.28 0.12
CA VAL A 123 9.16 1.13 0.48
C VAL A 123 9.68 2.56 0.65
N LEU A 124 8.99 3.51 0.03
CA LEU A 124 9.28 4.94 0.12
C LEU A 124 8.24 5.66 0.98
N ILE A 125 8.45 6.93 1.25
CA ILE A 125 7.55 7.76 2.07
C ILE A 125 6.14 7.75 1.47
N ARG A 126 5.14 7.63 2.34
CA ARG A 126 3.73 7.63 1.93
C ARG A 126 3.34 8.97 1.30
N PRO A 127 2.68 8.95 0.12
CA PRO A 127 2.14 10.17 -0.49
C PRO A 127 1.21 10.92 0.46
N GLY A 128 1.33 12.25 0.48
CA GLY A 128 0.50 13.12 1.33
C GLY A 128 0.86 13.14 2.83
N THR A 129 1.87 12.38 3.29
CA THR A 129 2.28 12.42 4.71
C THR A 129 3.20 13.60 5.02
N TRP A 130 4.27 13.75 4.24
CA TRP A 130 5.21 14.86 4.35
C TRP A 130 5.58 15.41 2.99
N LEU A 131 5.93 16.69 2.97
CA LEU A 131 6.85 17.24 2.00
C LEU A 131 8.27 16.77 2.34
N VAL A 132 9.11 16.56 1.34
CA VAL A 132 10.47 16.06 1.53
C VAL A 132 11.49 17.04 0.98
N LYS A 133 12.64 17.11 1.65
CA LYS A 133 13.83 17.83 1.18
C LYS A 133 15.10 17.10 1.62
N ILE A 134 16.24 17.50 1.09
CA ILE A 134 17.56 17.11 1.60
C ILE A 134 18.23 18.32 2.26
N ALA A 135 19.26 18.08 3.07
CA ALA A 135 19.96 19.18 3.76
C ALA A 135 20.80 20.04 2.80
N THR A 136 21.19 19.47 1.65
CA THR A 136 22.14 20.04 0.69
C THR A 136 21.48 20.76 -0.50
N ASP A 137 20.15 20.72 -0.62
CA ASP A 137 19.39 21.42 -1.66
C ASP A 137 18.17 22.12 -1.03
N SER A 138 17.95 23.36 -1.43
CA SER A 138 16.82 24.22 -1.05
C SER A 138 15.44 23.76 -1.56
N LYS A 139 15.40 22.79 -2.47
CA LYS A 139 14.15 22.31 -3.07
C LYS A 139 13.34 21.45 -2.11
N VAL A 140 12.04 21.69 -2.12
CA VAL A 140 11.05 20.92 -1.36
C VAL A 140 10.07 20.28 -2.33
N TYR A 141 9.83 18.99 -2.12
CA TYR A 141 9.03 18.16 -3.01
C TYR A 141 7.85 17.55 -2.27
N ALA A 142 6.73 17.37 -2.98
CA ALA A 142 5.68 16.47 -2.55
C ALA A 142 5.93 15.08 -3.17
N VAL A 143 5.62 14.02 -2.43
CA VAL A 143 5.66 12.65 -2.95
C VAL A 143 4.42 12.40 -3.79
N GLY A 144 4.59 11.97 -5.04
CA GLY A 144 3.51 11.67 -5.96
C GLY A 144 2.72 10.41 -5.59
N ALA A 145 1.48 10.30 -6.07
CA ALA A 145 0.59 9.18 -5.78
C ALA A 145 1.09 7.82 -6.32
N ASP A 146 2.03 7.83 -7.27
CA ASP A 146 2.76 6.65 -7.74
C ASP A 146 3.78 6.10 -6.71
N ARG A 147 3.90 6.78 -5.56
CA ARG A 147 4.77 6.45 -4.41
C ARG A 147 6.27 6.52 -4.71
N LYS A 148 6.65 6.98 -5.91
CA LYS A 148 8.03 6.95 -6.40
C LYS A 148 8.50 8.30 -6.92
N SER A 149 7.59 9.14 -7.42
CA SER A 149 7.95 10.45 -7.96
C SER A 149 8.04 11.51 -6.88
N LEU A 150 9.00 12.43 -7.02
CA LEU A 150 9.05 13.69 -6.31
C LEU A 150 8.63 14.82 -7.24
N ARG A 151 7.70 15.65 -6.78
CA ARG A 151 7.21 16.81 -7.53
C ARG A 151 7.59 18.09 -6.81
N LEU A 152 8.34 18.97 -7.47
CA LEU A 152 8.78 20.23 -6.88
C LEU A 152 7.57 21.09 -6.49
N VAL A 153 7.53 21.57 -5.24
CA VAL A 153 6.46 22.45 -4.73
C VAL A 153 6.98 23.76 -4.14
N ALA A 154 8.26 23.83 -3.79
CA ALA A 154 8.92 25.05 -3.32
C ALA A 154 10.44 25.00 -3.48
N THR A 155 11.06 26.18 -3.41
CA THR A 155 12.49 26.42 -3.25
C THR A 155 12.70 27.44 -2.11
N ASP A 156 13.93 27.65 -1.66
CA ASP A 156 14.24 28.73 -0.69
C ASP A 156 13.83 30.12 -1.22
N SER A 157 13.84 30.31 -2.55
CA SER A 157 13.46 31.56 -3.23
C SER A 157 11.99 31.64 -3.64
N SER A 158 11.22 30.55 -3.57
CA SER A 158 9.83 30.49 -3.99
C SER A 158 9.02 29.50 -3.13
N SER A 159 8.22 30.07 -2.22
CA SER A 159 7.38 29.32 -1.28
C SER A 159 5.88 29.53 -1.48
N LYS A 160 5.48 30.37 -2.45
CA LYS A 160 4.07 30.76 -2.65
C LYS A 160 3.17 29.56 -2.94
N LEU A 161 3.66 28.61 -3.73
CA LEU A 161 2.92 27.39 -4.05
C LEU A 161 2.71 26.52 -2.81
N ALA A 162 3.78 26.18 -2.09
CA ALA A 162 3.66 25.40 -0.86
C ALA A 162 2.81 26.11 0.20
N ALA A 163 2.94 27.44 0.35
CA ALA A 163 2.11 28.21 1.28
C ALA A 163 0.62 28.22 0.88
N ALA A 164 0.31 28.30 -0.43
CA ALA A 164 -1.06 28.25 -0.91
C ALA A 164 -1.71 26.88 -0.68
N LEU A 165 -0.96 25.79 -0.93
CA LEU A 165 -1.46 24.42 -0.75
C LEU A 165 -1.51 24.03 0.73
N TYR A 166 -0.43 24.25 1.47
CA TYR A 166 -0.23 23.64 2.77
C TYR A 166 -0.40 24.60 3.95
N GLY A 167 -0.63 25.88 3.69
CA GLY A 167 -0.75 26.93 4.72
C GLY A 167 0.57 27.64 5.01
N THR A 168 0.52 28.70 5.81
CA THR A 168 1.69 29.55 6.11
C THR A 168 2.75 28.83 6.94
N ASP A 169 2.36 27.78 7.68
CA ASP A 169 3.23 26.94 8.51
C ASP A 169 3.80 25.74 7.73
N TRP A 170 3.73 25.75 6.39
CA TRP A 170 4.10 24.58 5.58
C TRP A 170 5.51 24.06 5.83
N GLN A 171 6.45 24.91 6.29
CA GLN A 171 7.84 24.57 6.60
C GLN A 171 8.04 23.88 7.97
N SER A 172 6.97 23.74 8.76
CA SER A 172 7.01 23.09 10.07
C SER A 172 7.63 21.69 9.96
N PRO A 173 8.43 21.24 10.96
CA PRO A 173 9.00 19.89 10.98
C PRO A 173 7.94 18.78 11.01
N VAL A 174 6.69 19.09 11.35
CA VAL A 174 5.55 18.15 11.27
C VAL A 174 5.16 17.88 9.81
N ARG A 175 5.49 18.80 8.89
CA ARG A 175 5.07 18.76 7.49
C ARG A 175 6.21 18.55 6.51
N VAL A 176 7.41 19.05 6.81
CA VAL A 176 8.61 18.85 5.98
C VAL A 176 9.57 17.89 6.67
N ALA A 177 9.81 16.75 6.03
CA ALA A 177 10.84 15.80 6.43
C ALA A 177 12.15 16.09 5.66
N THR A 178 13.24 16.33 6.40
CA THR A 178 14.59 16.28 5.82
C THR A 178 15.00 14.81 5.71
N ILE A 179 15.08 14.29 4.49
CA ILE A 179 15.45 12.90 4.24
C ILE A 179 16.97 12.78 4.04
N PRO A 180 17.59 11.64 4.44
CA PRO A 180 19.01 11.42 4.19
C PRO A 180 19.35 11.32 2.69
N ASP A 181 20.55 11.76 2.31
CA ASP A 181 21.03 11.75 0.93
C ASP A 181 21.05 10.35 0.29
N LEU A 182 21.18 9.28 1.08
CA LEU A 182 21.12 7.89 0.60
C LEU A 182 19.70 7.42 0.23
N ILE A 183 18.68 8.15 0.65
CA ILE A 183 17.26 7.85 0.38
C ILE A 183 16.77 8.60 -0.85
N PHE A 184 17.24 9.83 -1.05
CA PHE A 184 16.78 10.69 -2.15
C PHE A 184 16.91 10.05 -3.55
N PRO A 185 18.01 9.36 -3.92
CA PRO A 185 18.16 8.69 -5.21
C PRO A 185 17.22 7.49 -5.43
N LEU A 186 16.47 7.05 -4.42
CA LEU A 186 15.47 6.00 -4.59
C LEU A 186 14.18 6.50 -5.22
N PHE A 187 13.98 7.82 -5.25
CA PHE A 187 12.87 8.46 -5.93
C PHE A 187 13.23 8.79 -7.39
N THR A 188 12.20 8.92 -8.22
CA THR A 188 12.31 9.52 -9.55
C THR A 188 11.86 10.97 -9.51
N MET A 189 12.40 11.82 -10.37
CA MET A 189 11.89 13.19 -10.52
C MET A 189 10.64 13.15 -11.40
N GLY A 190 9.52 13.67 -10.88
CA GLY A 190 8.31 13.92 -11.64
C GLY A 190 8.28 15.35 -12.18
N ALA A 191 7.27 15.65 -12.99
CA ALA A 191 7.00 17.03 -13.40
C ALA A 191 6.69 17.90 -12.17
N ASP A 192 7.26 19.10 -12.17
CA ASP A 192 7.00 20.14 -11.16
C ASP A 192 5.49 20.34 -10.97
N TRP A 193 5.08 20.55 -9.72
CA TRP A 193 3.70 20.90 -9.45
C TRP A 193 3.54 22.42 -9.60
N VAL A 194 2.50 22.86 -10.30
CA VAL A 194 2.28 24.29 -10.58
C VAL A 194 0.87 24.78 -10.20
N ALA A 195 -0.03 23.86 -9.83
CA ALA A 195 -1.41 24.20 -9.50
C ALA A 195 -1.52 24.76 -8.07
N LEU A 196 -2.03 25.99 -7.94
CA LEU A 196 -2.20 26.68 -6.65
C LEU A 196 -3.51 26.36 -5.92
N ASN A 197 -4.46 25.74 -6.62
CA ASN A 197 -5.82 25.45 -6.15
C ASN A 197 -6.11 23.94 -6.12
N LYS A 198 -5.07 23.11 -6.22
CA LYS A 198 -5.18 21.66 -6.24
C LYS A 198 -3.99 21.03 -5.53
N HIS A 199 -4.26 20.32 -4.45
CA HIS A 199 -3.34 19.38 -3.82
C HIS A 199 -3.06 18.15 -4.70
N LEU A 200 -1.93 17.51 -4.45
CA LEU A 200 -1.60 16.22 -5.05
C LEU A 200 -2.52 15.12 -4.50
N ASP A 201 -2.77 14.09 -5.30
CA ASP A 201 -3.44 12.88 -4.84
C ASP A 201 -2.64 12.19 -3.73
N GLY A 202 -3.35 11.61 -2.76
CA GLY A 202 -2.82 11.11 -1.49
C GLY A 202 -2.91 12.11 -0.34
N THR A 203 -3.14 13.40 -0.62
CA THR A 203 -3.23 14.44 0.43
C THR A 203 -4.51 14.30 1.25
N LEU A 204 -4.38 14.29 2.58
CA LEU A 204 -5.52 14.47 3.48
C LEU A 204 -5.75 15.96 3.75
N ILE A 205 -7.00 16.40 3.61
CA ILE A 205 -7.40 17.78 3.87
C ILE A 205 -8.54 17.86 4.87
N ARG A 206 -8.63 19.00 5.53
CA ARG A 206 -9.81 19.45 6.28
C ARG A 206 -10.12 20.89 5.92
N TYR A 207 -11.33 21.11 5.41
CA TYR A 207 -11.79 22.45 5.09
C TYR A 207 -11.89 23.32 6.35
N ALA A 208 -11.75 24.64 6.16
CA ALA A 208 -12.01 25.62 7.21
C ALA A 208 -13.42 25.41 7.78
N SER A 209 -13.53 25.45 9.11
CA SER A 209 -14.79 25.28 9.86
C SER A 209 -15.49 23.92 9.71
N SER A 210 -14.83 22.91 9.14
CA SER A 210 -15.31 21.53 9.08
C SER A 210 -14.48 20.62 9.99
N THR A 211 -15.10 19.56 10.50
CA THR A 211 -14.44 18.46 11.20
C THR A 211 -14.12 17.28 10.27
N ASP A 212 -14.73 17.25 9.09
CA ASP A 212 -14.58 16.15 8.15
C ASP A 212 -13.17 16.13 7.53
N VAL A 213 -12.60 14.93 7.47
CA VAL A 213 -11.34 14.68 6.77
C VAL A 213 -11.65 14.13 5.39
N TYR A 214 -11.00 14.69 4.37
CA TYR A 214 -11.13 14.22 3.00
C TYR A 214 -9.77 13.77 2.47
N LEU A 215 -9.74 12.65 1.77
CA LEU A 215 -8.61 12.25 0.95
C LEU A 215 -8.79 12.84 -0.45
N ILE A 216 -7.76 13.51 -0.96
CA ILE A 216 -7.68 13.89 -2.37
C ILE A 216 -7.14 12.69 -3.15
N ASP A 217 -7.92 12.23 -4.12
CA ASP A 217 -7.67 10.98 -4.81
C ASP A 217 -8.27 11.03 -6.21
N PHE A 218 -7.43 10.84 -7.23
CA PHE A 218 -7.78 11.05 -8.63
C PHE A 218 -8.50 12.39 -8.87
N GLY A 219 -8.02 13.45 -8.22
CA GLY A 219 -8.62 14.79 -8.29
C GLY A 219 -10.01 14.94 -7.66
N LYS A 220 -10.55 13.92 -6.99
CA LYS A 220 -11.80 13.97 -6.22
C LYS A 220 -11.50 14.09 -4.74
N LYS A 221 -12.42 14.66 -3.96
CA LYS A 221 -12.40 14.56 -2.50
C LYS A 221 -13.23 13.37 -2.05
N ARG A 222 -12.65 12.50 -1.24
CA ARG A 222 -13.30 11.32 -0.68
C ARG A 222 -13.41 11.49 0.82
N LEU A 223 -14.63 11.53 1.35
CA LEU A 223 -14.84 11.62 2.81
C LEU A 223 -14.17 10.41 3.49
N VAL A 224 -13.35 10.63 4.50
CA VAL A 224 -12.68 9.58 5.26
C VAL A 224 -13.37 9.46 6.62
N THR A 225 -14.04 8.35 6.84
CA THR A 225 -14.63 8.02 8.15
C THR A 225 -13.56 7.63 9.16
N ASP A 226 -13.88 7.58 10.46
CA ASP A 226 -12.94 7.12 11.49
C ASP A 226 -12.41 5.70 11.22
N SER A 227 -13.28 4.81 10.73
CA SER A 227 -12.88 3.45 10.34
C SER A 227 -11.96 3.48 9.12
N GLY A 228 -12.30 4.24 8.08
CA GLY A 228 -11.43 4.44 6.91
C GLY A 228 -10.08 5.04 7.28
N PHE A 229 -10.05 5.98 8.22
CA PHE A 229 -8.85 6.65 8.69
C PHE A 229 -7.90 5.65 9.40
N SER A 230 -8.43 4.94 10.40
CA SER A 230 -7.67 4.00 11.23
C SER A 230 -7.24 2.75 10.47
N THR A 231 -8.14 2.14 9.68
CA THR A 231 -7.82 0.91 8.93
C THR A 231 -6.85 1.15 7.78
N ASN A 232 -6.80 2.36 7.22
CA ASN A 232 -5.78 2.76 6.26
C ASN A 232 -4.55 3.44 6.91
N ARG A 233 -4.45 3.40 8.24
CA ARG A 233 -3.27 3.84 9.01
C ARG A 233 -2.85 5.28 8.72
N TYR A 234 -3.82 6.16 8.52
CA TYR A 234 -3.52 7.59 8.35
C TYR A 234 -3.11 8.23 9.67
N ASP A 235 -2.37 9.33 9.57
CA ASP A 235 -1.87 10.10 10.71
C ASP A 235 -2.56 11.48 10.76
N LEU A 236 -3.00 11.90 11.95
CA LEU A 236 -3.64 13.20 12.16
C LEU A 236 -2.70 14.37 11.85
N ASP A 237 -1.39 14.17 11.99
CA ASP A 237 -0.37 15.18 11.74
C ASP A 237 -0.17 15.42 10.23
N SER A 238 -0.55 14.46 9.38
CA SER A 238 -0.49 14.61 7.92
C SER A 238 -1.61 15.47 7.33
N ILE A 239 -2.63 15.83 8.11
CA ILE A 239 -3.82 16.54 7.61
C ILE A 239 -3.47 18.00 7.31
N VAL A 240 -3.70 18.42 6.06
CA VAL A 240 -3.69 19.84 5.69
C VAL A 240 -4.99 20.49 6.18
N ARG A 241 -4.88 21.35 7.19
CA ARG A 241 -6.02 21.96 7.87
C ARG A 241 -6.33 23.35 7.31
N ASN A 242 -7.56 23.81 7.59
CA ASN A 242 -8.04 25.15 7.26
C ASN A 242 -8.01 25.45 5.74
N VAL A 243 -8.23 24.42 4.92
CA VAL A 243 -8.31 24.57 3.46
C VAL A 243 -9.53 25.43 3.10
N ASP A 244 -9.36 26.45 2.27
CA ASP A 244 -10.47 27.34 1.85
C ASP A 244 -11.35 26.63 0.79
N PRO A 245 -12.63 26.33 1.09
CA PRO A 245 -13.51 25.65 0.15
C PRO A 245 -13.86 26.47 -1.10
N ARG A 246 -13.58 27.78 -1.12
CA ARG A 246 -13.80 28.66 -2.28
C ARG A 246 -12.65 28.62 -3.29
N ILE A 247 -11.46 28.21 -2.84
CA ILE A 247 -10.27 28.07 -3.68
C ILE A 247 -10.10 26.60 -4.10
N PHE A 248 -10.23 25.69 -3.14
CA PHE A 248 -10.00 24.25 -3.32
C PHE A 248 -11.31 23.50 -3.54
N ILE A 249 -11.78 23.52 -4.78
CA ILE A 249 -13.04 22.91 -5.18
C ILE A 249 -12.76 21.55 -5.81
N TYR A 250 -13.25 20.50 -5.18
CA TYR A 250 -13.11 19.12 -5.66
C TYR A 250 -14.48 18.47 -5.87
N PRO A 251 -14.66 17.71 -6.97
CA PRO A 251 -15.81 16.81 -7.09
C PRO A 251 -15.78 15.75 -5.98
N ASN A 252 -16.96 15.29 -5.55
CA ASN A 252 -17.06 14.22 -4.56
C ASN A 252 -16.70 12.87 -5.19
N GLY A 253 -15.91 12.07 -4.46
CA GLY A 253 -15.69 10.66 -4.73
C GLY A 253 -16.35 9.78 -3.66
N ALA A 254 -16.31 8.46 -3.87
CA ALA A 254 -16.81 7.49 -2.90
C ALA A 254 -16.07 7.62 -1.56
N ALA A 255 -16.80 7.59 -0.45
CA ALA A 255 -16.21 7.71 0.88
C ALA A 255 -15.28 6.52 1.19
N VAL A 256 -14.18 6.79 1.89
CA VAL A 256 -13.30 5.78 2.47
C VAL A 256 -13.90 5.36 3.81
N THR A 257 -14.66 4.27 3.79
CA THR A 257 -15.42 3.75 4.95
C THR A 257 -14.69 2.66 5.72
N GLY A 258 -13.60 2.13 5.18
CA GLY A 258 -12.80 1.07 5.78
C GLY A 258 -11.52 0.85 4.99
N TYR A 259 -10.91 -0.33 5.17
CA TYR A 259 -9.63 -0.68 4.56
C TYR A 259 -9.73 -0.70 3.02
N GLU A 260 -8.82 0.01 2.36
CA GLU A 260 -8.65 -0.03 0.91
C GLU A 260 -7.23 -0.45 0.55
N PRO A 261 -7.04 -1.57 -0.17
CA PRO A 261 -5.71 -2.08 -0.48
C PRO A 261 -4.83 -1.06 -1.22
N ARG A 262 -5.37 -0.28 -2.16
CA ARG A 262 -4.60 0.75 -2.88
C ARG A 262 -4.10 1.87 -1.96
N LEU A 263 -4.84 2.21 -0.91
CA LEU A 263 -4.47 3.27 0.04
C LEU A 263 -3.51 2.76 1.12
N SER A 264 -3.50 1.45 1.36
CA SER A 264 -2.77 0.81 2.47
C SER A 264 -1.56 0.00 2.06
N THR A 265 -1.42 -0.41 0.79
CA THR A 265 -0.28 -1.19 0.31
C THR A 265 0.91 -0.26 0.01
N PRO A 266 2.03 -0.37 0.74
CA PRO A 266 3.17 0.54 0.59
C PRO A 266 4.01 0.29 -0.67
N SER A 267 4.11 -0.97 -1.12
CA SER A 267 4.89 -1.37 -2.29
C SER A 267 4.42 -2.73 -2.81
N GLY A 268 4.84 -3.05 -4.04
CA GLY A 268 4.40 -4.25 -4.75
C GLY A 268 2.99 -4.19 -5.31
N PRO A 269 2.49 -5.31 -5.87
CA PRO A 269 1.16 -5.38 -6.45
C PRO A 269 0.07 -5.09 -5.43
N ILE A 270 -0.95 -4.35 -5.85
CA ILE A 270 -2.10 -4.03 -5.02
C ILE A 270 -3.02 -5.27 -4.93
N PRO A 271 -3.39 -5.72 -3.72
CA PRO A 271 -4.27 -6.87 -3.51
C PRO A 271 -5.65 -6.64 -4.08
N ASN A 272 -6.19 -7.62 -4.81
CA ASN A 272 -7.51 -7.52 -5.44
C ASN A 272 -7.69 -6.23 -6.25
N ALA A 273 -6.59 -5.63 -6.73
CA ALA A 273 -6.69 -4.64 -7.77
C ALA A 273 -7.51 -5.30 -8.89
N PRO A 274 -8.57 -4.64 -9.40
CA PRO A 274 -9.18 -5.13 -10.62
C PRO A 274 -8.04 -5.37 -11.60
N ALA A 275 -8.03 -6.57 -12.19
CA ALA A 275 -7.10 -6.88 -13.25
C ALA A 275 -7.27 -5.75 -14.23
N GLU A 276 -6.23 -4.95 -14.33
CA GLU A 276 -5.91 -4.23 -15.51
C GLU A 276 -7.17 -3.73 -16.34
N GLY A 277 -7.81 -2.57 -16.03
CA GLY A 277 -9.00 -2.05 -16.73
C GLY A 277 -8.74 -1.00 -17.83
N TYR A 278 -9.23 -1.24 -19.06
CA TYR A 278 -9.17 -0.43 -20.30
C TYR A 278 -10.71 -0.16 -20.78
N CYS A 279 -11.22 1.06 -21.14
CA CYS A 279 -12.26 1.51 -22.11
C CYS A 279 -11.87 2.13 -23.53
N GLY A 280 -11.70 1.34 -24.62
CA GLY A 280 -11.93 1.79 -26.02
C GLY A 280 -10.89 1.55 -27.15
N ASP A 281 -10.00 0.57 -27.03
CA ASP A 281 -9.26 -0.04 -28.15
C ASP A 281 -10.10 -0.99 -29.05
N GLY A 282 -11.42 -1.04 -28.85
CA GLY A 282 -12.29 -2.02 -29.51
C GLY A 282 -12.11 -3.47 -29.03
N THR A 283 -11.23 -3.74 -28.04
CA THR A 283 -10.98 -5.06 -27.41
C THR A 283 -10.34 -4.97 -26.00
N ALA A 284 -11.14 -4.90 -24.92
CA ALA A 284 -10.67 -4.62 -23.54
C ALA A 284 -9.59 -5.58 -22.97
N ASN A 285 -8.42 -5.05 -22.57
CA ASN A 285 -7.28 -5.90 -22.13
C ASN A 285 -6.31 -5.42 -21.01
N SER A 286 -6.29 -4.18 -20.44
CA SER A 286 -5.39 -3.86 -19.28
C SER A 286 -5.55 -2.50 -18.44
N VAL A 287 -4.89 -2.30 -17.25
CA VAL A 287 -4.78 -1.18 -16.19
C VAL A 287 -5.27 0.20 -16.52
N GLN A 288 -5.04 0.58 -17.74
CA GLN A 288 -4.83 1.98 -18.07
C GLN A 288 -5.82 2.49 -19.10
N GLU A 289 -7.07 2.10 -18.95
CA GLU A 289 -8.16 3.05 -19.09
C GLU A 289 -8.94 3.03 -17.76
N ASP A 290 -8.58 3.98 -16.91
CA ASP A 290 -9.37 4.25 -15.74
C ASP A 290 -10.77 4.67 -16.21
N CYS A 291 -11.79 4.19 -15.51
CA CYS A 291 -13.20 4.47 -15.78
C CYS A 291 -13.55 5.90 -15.33
N ASP A 292 -12.78 6.85 -15.85
CA ASP A 292 -12.70 8.24 -15.47
C ASP A 292 -13.23 9.17 -16.58
N GLY A 293 -13.55 8.61 -17.75
CA GLY A 293 -14.13 9.31 -18.89
C GLY A 293 -13.12 10.02 -19.79
N SER A 294 -11.82 9.78 -19.62
CA SER A 294 -10.75 10.54 -20.29
C SER A 294 -10.16 9.87 -21.52
N ASP A 295 -10.04 8.53 -21.55
CA ASP A 295 -9.15 7.82 -22.48
C ASP A 295 -9.83 6.63 -23.19
N GLY A 296 -9.39 6.35 -24.44
CA GLY A 296 -9.84 5.20 -25.26
C GLY A 296 -11.19 5.33 -25.98
N VAL A 297 -12.06 6.24 -25.58
CA VAL A 297 -13.46 6.31 -26.05
C VAL A 297 -13.63 6.64 -27.56
N THR A 298 -14.39 5.81 -28.29
CA THR A 298 -14.77 6.10 -29.70
C THR A 298 -15.63 7.36 -29.80
N GLN A 299 -15.42 8.17 -30.84
CA GLN A 299 -16.16 9.42 -31.08
C GLN A 299 -17.68 9.21 -30.98
N GLY A 300 -18.35 9.95 -30.09
CA GLY A 300 -19.79 9.82 -29.82
C GLY A 300 -20.15 8.95 -28.61
N TYR A 301 -19.16 8.44 -27.88
CA TYR A 301 -19.35 7.65 -26.66
C TYR A 301 -18.54 8.23 -25.48
N LEU A 302 -19.02 7.99 -24.26
CA LEU A 302 -18.35 8.31 -22.99
C LEU A 302 -18.19 7.05 -22.15
N CYS A 303 -17.06 6.92 -21.44
CA CYS A 303 -16.84 5.85 -20.48
C CYS A 303 -17.48 6.21 -19.14
N THR A 304 -18.41 5.38 -18.66
CA THR A 304 -19.09 5.60 -17.37
C THR A 304 -18.19 5.22 -16.20
N ASP A 305 -18.56 5.67 -14.99
CA ASP A 305 -17.99 5.23 -13.71
C ASP A 305 -18.07 3.71 -13.45
N GLN A 306 -18.92 3.01 -14.21
CA GLN A 306 -19.00 1.54 -14.27
C GLN A 306 -18.21 0.90 -15.43
N CYS A 307 -17.28 1.62 -16.08
CA CYS A 307 -16.44 1.13 -17.18
C CYS A 307 -17.23 0.68 -18.43
N ARG A 308 -18.30 1.40 -18.80
CA ARG A 308 -19.16 1.10 -19.97
C ARG A 308 -19.21 2.27 -20.94
N LEU A 309 -19.28 1.98 -22.25
CA LEU A 309 -19.53 2.99 -23.28
C LEU A 309 -21.01 3.39 -23.30
N ARG A 310 -21.30 4.69 -23.19
CA ARG A 310 -22.64 5.25 -23.38
C ARG A 310 -22.64 6.29 -24.50
N PRO A 311 -23.66 6.36 -25.36
CA PRO A 311 -23.78 7.43 -26.35
C PRO A 311 -23.77 8.80 -25.66
N SER A 312 -23.00 9.74 -26.18
CA SER A 312 -22.83 11.08 -25.59
C SER A 312 -24.05 12.00 -25.78
N VAL A 313 -25.07 11.58 -26.53
CA VAL A 313 -26.32 12.32 -26.74
C VAL A 313 -27.52 11.36 -26.84
N PRO A 314 -28.69 11.65 -26.24
CA PRO A 314 -29.94 11.01 -26.63
C PRO A 314 -30.32 11.49 -28.03
N VAL A 315 -30.42 10.59 -29.00
CA VAL A 315 -30.96 10.92 -30.32
C VAL A 315 -32.44 11.26 -30.15
N TYR A 316 -32.76 12.55 -30.02
CA TYR A 316 -34.11 13.02 -30.32
C TYR A 316 -34.22 13.02 -31.85
N GLY A 317 -34.89 12.00 -32.36
CA GLY A 317 -35.14 11.83 -33.78
C GLY A 317 -36.02 12.97 -34.29
N ASN A 318 -35.42 13.89 -35.04
CA ASN A 318 -36.17 14.78 -35.91
C ASN A 318 -36.25 14.08 -37.27
N GLY A 319 -37.26 13.22 -37.42
CA GLY A 319 -37.60 12.65 -38.71
C GLY A 319 -38.25 13.72 -39.58
N VAL A 320 -37.72 13.91 -40.79
CA VAL A 320 -38.47 14.38 -41.97
C VAL A 320 -37.77 13.78 -43.22
N PRO A 321 -38.52 13.32 -44.25
CA PRO A 321 -38.02 12.43 -45.31
C PRO A 321 -36.99 13.03 -46.25
#